data_AF-S4RA64-F1
#
_entry.id   AF-S4RA64-F1
#
_cell.length_a   1.000
_cell.length_b   1.000
_cell.length_c   1.000
_cell.angle_alpha   90.00
_cell.angle_beta   90.00
_cell.angle_gamma   90.00
#
_symmetry.space_group_name_H-M   'P 1'
#
loop_
_entity.id
_entity.type
_entity.pdbx_description
1 polymer ?
#
loop_
_entity_poly.entity_id
_entity_poly.type
_entity_poly.pdbx_seq_one_letter_code
_entity_poly.pdbx_strand_id
1 'polypeptide(L)'
;ISDAFRRFGVADGDTAVLVVLVEEEGAERVDPASVEAHVNGQRVPAGELSALADLARVRKTYKVAAEEVRLGTLLDAVVFRMAAKEAQ
;
A
#
# COMPACT_ATOMS: atom_id res chain seq x y z
N ILE A 1 12.33 -4.91 9.65
CA ILE A 1 12.33 -4.11 8.40
C ILE A 1 12.16 -5.01 7.17
N SER A 2 13.02 -6.01 6.92
CA SER A 2 12.93 -6.86 5.71
C SER A 2 11.59 -7.60 5.53
N ASP A 3 10.95 -8.03 6.62
CA ASP A 3 9.62 -8.66 6.55
C ASP A 3 8.54 -7.70 6.02
N ALA A 4 8.66 -6.40 6.32
CA ALA A 4 7.76 -5.40 5.78
C ALA A 4 7.94 -5.27 4.26
N PHE A 5 9.17 -5.24 3.75
CA PHE A 5 9.41 -5.22 2.30
C PHE A 5 8.90 -6.49 1.60
N ARG A 6 8.99 -7.67 2.23
CA ARG A 6 8.40 -8.89 1.67
C ARG A 6 6.86 -8.88 1.67
N ARG A 7 6.24 -8.26 2.67
CA ARG A 7 4.77 -8.25 2.82
C ARG A 7 4.08 -7.15 2.01
N PHE A 8 4.70 -5.98 1.93
CA PHE A 8 4.13 -4.77 1.34
C PHE A 8 4.82 -4.34 0.05
N GLY A 9 6.00 -4.86 -0.25
CA GLY A 9 6.66 -4.69 -1.54
C GLY A 9 6.07 -5.60 -2.61
N VAL A 10 6.55 -5.42 -3.84
CA VAL A 10 6.13 -6.19 -5.02
C VAL A 10 6.73 -7.60 -4.98
N ALA A 11 5.93 -8.59 -5.38
CA ALA A 11 6.34 -9.97 -5.58
C ALA A 11 6.18 -10.39 -7.06
N ASP A 12 6.88 -11.44 -7.49
CA ASP A 12 6.93 -11.90 -8.89
C ASP A 12 5.56 -12.28 -9.51
N GLY A 13 4.53 -12.48 -8.68
CA GLY A 13 3.17 -12.79 -9.11
C GLY A 13 2.20 -11.60 -9.13
N ASP A 14 2.64 -10.42 -8.72
CA ASP A 14 1.77 -9.24 -8.67
C ASP A 14 1.49 -8.72 -10.09
N THR A 15 0.21 -8.46 -10.37
CA THR A 15 -0.27 -7.94 -11.67
C THR A 15 -0.58 -6.44 -11.65
N ALA A 16 -0.53 -5.83 -10.47
CA ALA A 16 -0.71 -4.41 -10.25
C ALA A 16 0.36 -3.91 -9.28
N VAL A 17 0.95 -2.75 -9.60
CA VAL A 17 2.02 -2.14 -8.80
C VAL A 17 1.65 -0.71 -8.44
N LEU A 18 1.90 -0.32 -7.19
CA LEU A 18 1.76 1.06 -6.73
C LEU A 18 3.16 1.66 -6.57
N VAL A 19 3.47 2.68 -7.37
CA VAL A 19 4.73 3.41 -7.25
C VAL A 19 4.48 4.71 -6.50
N VAL A 20 5.23 4.93 -5.43
CA VAL A 20 5.18 6.16 -4.61
C VAL A 20 6.53 6.84 -4.69
N LEU A 21 6.55 8.08 -5.15
CA LEU A 21 7.74 8.93 -5.18
C LEU A 21 7.60 10.00 -4.09
N VAL A 22 8.66 10.17 -3.30
CA VAL A 22 8.74 11.20 -2.27
C VAL A 22 9.87 12.14 -2.69
N GLU A 23 9.51 13.38 -2.98
CA GLU A 23 10.44 14.43 -3.40
C GLU A 23 10.59 15.45 -2.28
N GLU A 24 11.83 15.87 -2.01
CA GLU A 24 12.09 16.98 -1.10
C GLU A 24 11.80 18.30 -1.79
N GLU A 25 11.27 19.27 -1.03
CA GLU A 25 11.01 20.60 -1.57
C GLU A 25 12.32 21.25 -2.02
N GLY A 26 12.36 21.70 -3.28
CA GLY A 26 13.55 22.30 -3.90
C GLY A 26 14.51 21.30 -4.57
N ALA A 27 14.25 19.98 -4.46
CA ALA A 27 14.96 18.98 -5.25
C ALA A 27 14.50 19.00 -6.73
N GLU A 28 15.36 18.48 -7.61
CA GLU A 28 14.97 18.20 -8.99
C GLU A 28 13.84 17.16 -9.00
N ARG A 29 12.74 17.48 -9.70
CA ARG A 29 11.59 16.57 -9.79
C ARG A 29 11.91 15.40 -10.71
N VAL A 30 11.50 14.22 -10.29
CA VAL A 30 11.56 13.01 -11.11
C VAL A 30 10.48 13.11 -12.18
N ASP A 31 10.89 12.89 -13.43
CA ASP A 31 9.94 12.75 -14.53
C ASP A 31 9.13 11.46 -14.36
N PRO A 32 7.79 11.52 -14.22
CA PRO A 32 6.96 10.33 -14.13
C PRO A 32 7.13 9.39 -15.33
N ALA A 33 7.43 9.91 -16.52
CA ALA A 33 7.65 9.08 -17.71
C ALA A 33 8.89 8.19 -17.58
N SER A 34 9.92 8.66 -16.87
CA SER A 34 11.12 7.85 -16.58
C SER A 34 10.78 6.63 -15.71
N VAL A 35 9.84 6.77 -14.78
CA VAL A 35 9.38 5.68 -13.90
C VAL A 35 8.49 4.71 -14.68
N GLU A 36 7.58 5.23 -15.50
CA GLU A 36 6.71 4.44 -16.37
C GLU A 36 7.51 3.57 -17.35
N ALA A 37 8.64 4.06 -17.87
CA ALA A 37 9.52 3.29 -18.76
C ALA A 37 10.08 2.00 -18.12
N HIS A 38 10.09 1.90 -16.79
CA HIS A 38 10.54 0.70 -16.06
C HIS A 38 9.38 -0.26 -15.72
N VAL A 39 8.15 0.10 -16.05
CA VAL A 39 6.95 -0.71 -15.74
C VAL A 39 6.35 -1.23 -17.04
N ASN A 40 6.41 -2.55 -17.25
CA ASN A 40 5.71 -3.20 -18.36
C ASN A 40 4.23 -3.37 -18.01
N GLY A 41 3.44 -2.32 -18.22
CA GLY A 41 2.01 -2.33 -17.90
C GLY A 41 1.29 -1.06 -18.34
N GLN A 42 0.05 -0.92 -17.90
CA GLN A 42 -0.77 0.27 -18.16
C GLN A 42 -0.94 1.07 -16.87
N ARG A 43 -0.64 2.38 -16.94
CA ARG A 43 -0.95 3.30 -15.84
C ARG A 43 -2.47 3.48 -15.72
N VAL A 44 -2.96 3.36 -14.50
CA VAL A 44 -4.36 3.61 -14.14
C VAL A 44 -4.48 4.78 -13.15
N PRO A 45 -5.61 5.50 -13.12
CA PRO A 45 -5.87 6.52 -12.12
C PRO A 45 -5.82 5.97 -10.69
N ALA A 46 -5.27 6.73 -9.75
CA ALA A 46 -5.20 6.32 -8.34
C ALA A 46 -6.59 6.09 -7.70
N GLY A 47 -7.64 6.71 -8.24
CA GLY A 47 -9.02 6.48 -7.82
C GLY A 47 -9.51 5.04 -8.03
N GLU A 48 -8.87 4.26 -8.90
CA GLU A 48 -9.21 2.86 -9.15
C GLU A 48 -8.55 1.90 -8.16
N LEU A 49 -7.70 2.39 -7.25
CA LEU A 49 -6.98 1.58 -6.27
C LEU A 49 -7.92 0.72 -5.41
N SER A 50 -9.10 1.24 -5.06
CA SER A 50 -10.08 0.48 -4.27
C SER A 50 -10.60 -0.75 -4.99
N ALA A 51 -10.65 -0.75 -6.33
CA ALA A 51 -11.06 -1.90 -7.13
C ALA A 51 -9.97 -2.98 -7.21
N LEU A 52 -8.70 -2.59 -7.01
CA LEU A 52 -7.54 -3.48 -7.01
C LEU A 52 -7.21 -4.03 -5.61
N ALA A 53 -7.78 -3.44 -4.55
CA ALA A 53 -7.44 -3.77 -3.16
C ALA A 53 -8.14 -5.05 -2.68
N ASP A 54 -7.36 -6.02 -2.20
CA ASP A 54 -7.88 -7.20 -1.51
C ASP A 54 -8.11 -6.89 -0.02
N LEU A 55 -9.34 -6.50 0.32
CA LEU A 55 -9.73 -6.18 1.70
C LEU A 55 -9.64 -7.39 2.64
N ALA A 56 -9.76 -8.62 2.15
CA ALA A 56 -9.62 -9.82 2.98
C ALA A 56 -8.14 -10.01 3.36
N ARG A 57 -7.23 -9.84 2.41
CA ARG A 57 -5.78 -9.84 2.65
C ARG A 57 -5.37 -8.69 3.58
N VAL A 58 -5.92 -7.48 3.42
CA VAL A 58 -5.66 -6.36 4.35
C VAL A 58 -6.04 -6.72 5.79
N ARG A 59 -7.25 -7.25 6.01
CA ARG A 59 -7.70 -7.70 7.35
C ARG A 59 -6.76 -8.74 7.94
N LYS A 60 -6.32 -9.71 7.13
CA LYS A 60 -5.39 -10.76 7.56
C LYS A 60 -4.01 -10.20 7.91
N THR A 61 -3.44 -9.33 7.05
CA THR A 61 -2.12 -8.71 7.25
C THR A 61 -2.07 -7.90 8.53
N TYR A 62 -3.09 -7.09 8.78
CA TYR A 62 -3.19 -6.28 9.98
C TYR A 62 -3.85 -7.02 11.15
N LYS A 63 -4.19 -8.30 11.02
CA LYS A 63 -4.82 -9.10 12.10
C LYS A 63 -6.07 -8.42 12.70
N VAL A 64 -6.88 -7.78 11.86
CA VAL A 64 -8.09 -7.05 12.26
C VAL A 64 -9.19 -8.05 12.58
N ALA A 65 -9.67 -8.08 13.84
CA ALA A 65 -10.80 -8.93 14.22
C ALA A 65 -12.13 -8.41 13.65
N ALA A 66 -13.08 -9.31 13.39
CA ALA A 66 -14.41 -8.93 12.90
C ALA A 66 -15.16 -7.99 13.85
N GLU A 67 -14.96 -8.15 15.17
CA GLU A 67 -15.57 -7.33 16.20
C GLU A 67 -15.02 -5.89 16.24
N GLU A 68 -13.74 -5.70 15.88
CA GLU A 68 -13.14 -4.35 15.78
C GLU A 68 -13.86 -3.52 14.72
N VAL A 69 -14.19 -4.14 13.58
CA VAL A 69 -14.90 -3.47 12.47
C VAL A 69 -16.39 -3.29 12.78
N ARG A 70 -16.91 -3.91 13.84
CA ARG A 70 -18.26 -3.61 14.34
C ARG A 70 -18.30 -2.29 15.11
N LEU A 71 -17.20 -1.91 15.75
CA LEU A 71 -17.10 -0.73 16.61
C LEU A 71 -16.49 0.50 15.89
N GLY A 72 -15.76 0.28 14.80
CA GLY A 72 -15.15 1.33 13.98
C GLY A 72 -14.94 0.88 12.53
N THR A 73 -14.13 1.60 11.76
CA THR A 73 -13.87 1.23 10.36
C THR A 73 -12.59 0.39 10.20
N LEU A 74 -12.46 -0.29 9.06
CA LEU A 74 -11.21 -0.97 8.71
C LEU A 74 -10.03 0.01 8.62
N LEU A 75 -10.28 1.24 8.16
CA LEU A 75 -9.27 2.28 8.06
C LEU A 75 -8.72 2.64 9.44
N ASP A 76 -9.60 2.86 10.42
CA ASP A 76 -9.21 3.20 11.79
C ASP A 76 -8.31 2.11 12.41
N ALA A 77 -8.70 0.84 12.22
CA ALA A 77 -7.95 -0.30 12.73
C ALA A 77 -6.56 -0.45 12.09
N VAL A 78 -6.42 -0.11 10.80
CA VAL A 78 -5.14 -0.12 10.08
C VAL A 78 -4.27 1.06 10.52
N VAL A 79 -4.82 2.27 10.55
CA VAL A 79 -4.10 3.49 10.97
C VAL A 79 -3.58 3.34 12.40
N PHE A 80 -4.41 2.81 13.31
CA PHE A 80 -4.01 2.53 14.68
C PHE A 80 -2.81 1.59 14.74
N ARG A 81 -2.80 0.49 13.97
CA ARG A 81 -1.69 -0.47 13.94
C ARG A 81 -0.43 0.06 13.26
N MET A 82 -0.56 0.96 12.29
CA MET A 82 0.59 1.64 11.71
C MET A 82 1.23 2.62 12.70
N ALA A 83 0.41 3.33 13.48
CA ALA A 83 0.87 4.28 14.48
C ALA A 83 1.43 3.59 15.74
N ALA A 84 0.78 2.52 16.20
CA ALA A 84 1.24 1.65 17.27
C ALA A 84 2.39 0.76 16.77
N LYS A 85 3.53 1.39 16.49
CA LYS A 85 4.78 0.75 16.08
C LYS A 85 5.10 -0.36 17.11
N GLU A 86 4.95 -1.63 16.72
CA GLU A 86 5.22 -2.83 17.54
C GLU A 86 4.24 -3.14 18.68
N ALA A 87 2.95 -3.32 18.39
CA ALA A 87 2.08 -4.14 19.26
C ALA A 87 2.02 -5.60 18.76
N GLN A 88 3.17 -6.28 18.72
CA GLN A 88 3.29 -7.75 18.76
C GLN A 88 4.71 -8.24 18.94
#